data_AF-A0AAJ7ECZ9-F1
#
_entry.id   AF-A0AAJ7ECZ9-F1
#
_cell.length_a   1.000
_cell.length_b   1.000
_cell.length_c   1.000
_cell.angle_alpha   90.00
_cell.angle_beta   90.00
_cell.angle_gamma   90.00
#
_symmetry.space_group_name_H-M   'P 1'
#
loop_
_entity.id
_entity.type
_entity.pdbx_description
1 polymer ?
#
loop_
_entity_poly.entity_id
_entity_poly.type
_entity_poly.pdbx_seq_one_letter_code
_entity_poly.pdbx_strand_id
1 'polypeptide(L)'
;MNILPKKRWHVRTKENIARVRKDEAEAAEKERQERLRIEIANKEARLHVLKQKSKQKLQDLDVKLCEKDPTVAKPDHINLFEDLEHSVSTTNKDHDLEAKEKKEEYEKKIGYLTYLGQDTNEAQKKKNWYEVPPESSRYARSTEIKDTYEKLVLKDPDGKPKEKELDIKNGEVCWKAKQKLDPMNAFKSFCSQNKANNESSAKEASSKNSNQILSKLKRKNNNINEKEEKLKKLREARLKREQQEKYRTEMFLKKLGGAESPIDEQPKLPKVTPKYNSQFNPELARQNYR
;
A
#
# COMPACT_ATOMS: atom_id res chain seq x y z
N MET A 1 -31.23 12.41 -26.56
CA MET A 1 -30.29 11.65 -25.68
C MET A 1 -28.89 11.68 -26.27
N ASN A 2 -27.85 12.02 -25.49
CA ASN A 2 -26.47 11.99 -25.96
C ASN A 2 -25.89 10.57 -25.87
N ILE A 3 -25.57 9.98 -27.01
CA ILE A 3 -25.01 8.63 -27.12
C ILE A 3 -23.49 8.60 -27.28
N LEU A 4 -22.84 9.76 -27.48
CA LEU A 4 -21.39 9.87 -27.71
C LEU A 4 -20.55 9.28 -26.57
N PRO A 5 -20.85 9.51 -25.27
CA PRO A 5 -20.06 8.94 -24.18
C PRO A 5 -20.07 7.40 -24.14
N LYS A 6 -21.05 6.76 -24.79
CA LYS A 6 -21.17 5.30 -24.88
C LYS A 6 -20.39 4.71 -26.06
N LYS A 7 -19.80 5.54 -26.92
CA LYS A 7 -19.03 5.09 -28.08
C LYS A 7 -17.54 5.00 -27.73
N ARG A 8 -16.92 3.87 -28.08
CA ARG A 8 -15.50 3.57 -27.79
C ARG A 8 -14.52 4.52 -28.47
N TRP A 9 -14.91 5.18 -29.56
CA TRP A 9 -14.08 6.16 -30.28
C TRP A 9 -14.20 7.58 -29.73
N HIS A 10 -15.07 7.83 -28.74
CA HIS A 10 -15.29 9.18 -28.25
C HIS A 10 -14.05 9.72 -27.52
N VAL A 11 -13.45 10.77 -28.07
CA VAL A 11 -12.15 11.33 -27.65
C VAL A 11 -12.13 11.72 -26.18
N ARG A 12 -13.25 12.21 -25.64
CA ARG A 12 -13.35 12.70 -24.25
C ARG A 12 -13.60 11.59 -23.22
N THR A 13 -13.67 10.33 -23.61
CA THR A 13 -13.76 9.23 -22.64
C THR A 13 -12.45 9.09 -21.88
N LYS A 14 -12.53 8.78 -20.58
CA LYS A 14 -11.35 8.65 -19.72
C LYS A 14 -10.32 7.66 -20.28
N GLU A 15 -10.80 6.58 -20.89
CA GLU A 15 -9.95 5.55 -21.50
C GLU A 15 -9.18 6.08 -22.71
N ASN A 16 -9.82 6.84 -23.59
CA ASN A 16 -9.15 7.38 -24.78
C ASN A 16 -8.15 8.48 -24.40
N ILE A 17 -8.51 9.34 -23.46
CA ILE A 17 -7.57 10.36 -22.93
C ILE A 17 -6.36 9.67 -22.28
N ALA A 18 -6.55 8.56 -21.55
CA ALA A 18 -5.45 7.82 -20.95
C ALA A 18 -4.54 7.16 -22.01
N ARG A 19 -5.10 6.65 -23.11
CA ARG A 19 -4.30 6.13 -24.23
C ARG A 19 -3.47 7.24 -24.88
N VAL A 20 -4.08 8.37 -25.19
CA VAL A 20 -3.38 9.54 -25.75
C VAL A 20 -2.24 9.99 -24.83
N ARG A 21 -2.49 10.11 -23.51
CA ARG A 21 -1.42 10.46 -22.56
C ARG A 21 -0.29 9.44 -22.51
N LYS A 22 -0.59 8.15 -22.66
CA LYS A 22 0.42 7.10 -22.69
C LYS A 22 1.27 7.22 -23.95
N ASP A 23 0.64 7.41 -25.09
CA ASP A 23 1.33 7.56 -26.38
C ASP A 23 2.18 8.84 -26.41
N GLU A 24 1.65 9.95 -25.88
CA GLU A 24 2.38 11.21 -25.68
C GLU A 24 3.59 11.04 -24.74
N ALA A 25 3.40 10.31 -23.62
CA ALA A 25 4.48 10.04 -22.69
C ALA A 25 5.57 9.14 -23.31
N GLU A 26 5.19 8.11 -24.06
CA GLU A 26 6.13 7.23 -24.76
C GLU A 26 6.88 7.99 -25.86
N ALA A 27 6.20 8.87 -26.60
CA ALA A 27 6.84 9.74 -27.58
C ALA A 27 7.84 10.70 -26.92
N ALA A 28 7.45 11.32 -25.80
CA ALA A 28 8.32 12.22 -25.04
C ALA A 28 9.54 11.49 -24.45
N GLU A 29 9.41 10.25 -24.00
CA GLU A 29 10.52 9.44 -23.51
C GLU A 29 11.50 9.07 -24.62
N LYS A 30 10.99 8.64 -25.79
CA LYS A 30 11.82 8.37 -26.97
C LYS A 30 12.60 9.60 -27.43
N GLU A 31 11.95 10.76 -27.49
CA GLU A 31 12.62 12.01 -27.85
C GLU A 31 13.74 12.37 -26.85
N ARG A 32 13.52 12.17 -25.55
CA ARG A 32 14.57 12.36 -24.54
C ARG A 32 15.75 11.41 -24.75
N GLN A 33 15.48 10.13 -25.03
CA GLN A 33 16.53 9.15 -25.29
C GLN A 33 17.35 9.50 -26.54
N GLU A 34 16.70 9.95 -27.62
CA GLU A 34 17.37 10.40 -28.84
C GLU A 34 18.23 11.64 -28.59
N ARG A 35 17.71 12.63 -27.86
CA ARG A 35 18.48 13.82 -27.47
C ARG A 35 19.73 13.45 -26.66
N LEU A 36 19.58 12.58 -25.67
CA LEU A 36 20.72 12.09 -24.89
C LEU A 36 21.76 11.39 -25.77
N ARG A 37 21.31 10.56 -26.73
CA ARG A 37 22.21 9.89 -27.68
C ARG A 37 22.95 10.89 -28.56
N ILE A 38 22.28 11.93 -29.05
CA ILE A 38 22.88 13.02 -29.83
C ILE A 38 23.92 13.77 -28.98
N GLU A 39 23.60 14.11 -27.74
CA GLU A 39 24.52 14.79 -26.83
C GLU A 39 25.78 13.96 -26.53
N ILE A 40 25.62 12.66 -26.29
CA ILE A 40 26.73 11.73 -26.06
C ILE A 40 27.61 11.68 -27.31
N ALA A 41 27.02 11.47 -28.49
CA ALA A 41 27.76 11.43 -29.76
C ALA A 41 28.51 12.75 -30.02
N ASN A 42 27.90 13.90 -29.72
CA ASN A 42 28.56 15.21 -29.84
C ASN A 42 29.75 15.35 -28.88
N LYS A 43 29.60 14.92 -27.62
CA LYS A 43 30.68 14.92 -26.63
C LYS A 43 31.84 14.02 -27.08
N GLU A 44 31.54 12.81 -27.52
CA GLU A 44 32.53 11.84 -28.01
C GLU A 44 33.25 12.35 -29.26
N ALA A 45 32.53 12.91 -30.23
CA ALA A 45 33.11 13.49 -31.44
C ALA A 45 34.07 14.65 -31.09
N ARG A 46 33.67 15.55 -30.19
CA ARG A 46 34.52 16.65 -29.73
C ARG A 46 35.78 16.13 -29.04
N LEU A 47 35.65 15.13 -28.17
CA LEU A 47 36.79 14.52 -27.48
C LEU A 47 37.71 13.84 -28.47
N HIS A 48 37.17 13.09 -29.43
CA HIS A 48 37.93 12.44 -30.49
C HIS A 48 38.76 13.45 -31.29
N VAL A 49 38.17 14.58 -31.69
CA VAL A 49 38.89 15.68 -32.36
C VAL A 49 40.02 16.22 -31.49
N LEU A 50 39.78 16.47 -30.20
CA LEU A 50 40.82 16.94 -29.27
C LEU A 50 41.96 15.91 -29.11
N LYS A 51 41.61 14.62 -29.02
CA LYS A 51 42.59 13.52 -28.91
C LYS A 51 43.44 13.41 -30.16
N GLN A 52 42.84 13.54 -31.34
CA GLN A 52 43.58 13.56 -32.60
C GLN A 52 44.52 14.76 -32.68
N LYS A 53 44.05 15.97 -32.34
CA LYS A 53 44.90 17.18 -32.30
C LYS A 53 46.06 17.03 -31.32
N SER A 54 45.81 16.46 -30.14
CA SER A 54 46.87 16.18 -29.15
C SER A 54 47.89 15.18 -29.67
N LYS A 55 47.45 14.11 -30.35
CA LYS A 55 48.35 13.12 -30.97
C LYS A 55 49.22 13.74 -32.05
N GLN A 56 48.64 14.57 -32.93
CA GLN A 56 49.38 15.31 -33.95
C GLN A 56 50.44 16.21 -33.30
N LYS A 57 50.07 16.99 -32.27
CA LYS A 57 51.02 17.84 -31.55
C LYS A 57 52.16 17.06 -30.89
N LEU A 58 51.91 15.86 -30.36
CA LEU A 58 52.96 15.01 -29.80
C LEU A 58 53.89 14.45 -30.88
N GLN A 59 53.34 14.11 -32.05
CA GLN A 59 54.14 13.69 -33.21
C GLN A 59 55.01 14.85 -33.71
N ASP A 60 54.47 16.07 -33.79
CA ASP A 60 55.21 17.27 -34.20
C ASP A 60 56.36 17.62 -33.25
N LEU A 61 56.26 17.23 -31.97
CA LEU A 61 57.29 17.45 -30.95
C LEU A 61 58.30 16.31 -30.83
N ASP A 62 58.20 15.28 -31.69
CA ASP A 62 59.10 14.12 -31.78
C ASP A 62 59.39 13.41 -30.44
N VAL A 63 58.46 13.52 -29.48
CA VAL A 63 58.53 12.82 -28.20
C VAL A 63 58.05 11.39 -28.43
N LYS A 64 59.00 10.51 -28.81
CA LYS A 64 58.78 9.06 -28.86
C LYS A 64 58.33 8.59 -27.48
N LEU A 65 57.10 8.09 -27.41
CA LEU A 65 56.58 7.42 -26.23
C LEU A 65 57.48 6.20 -25.98
N CYS A 66 58.23 6.23 -24.90
CA CYS A 66 59.11 5.14 -24.47
C CYS A 66 58.25 3.87 -24.31
N GLU A 67 58.49 2.88 -25.17
CA GLU A 67 58.07 1.50 -24.89
C GLU A 67 58.82 1.08 -23.62
N LYS A 68 58.13 1.10 -22.49
CA LYS A 68 58.70 0.60 -21.24
C LYS A 68 58.69 -0.92 -21.31
N ASP A 69 59.89 -1.48 -21.39
CA ASP A 69 60.17 -2.90 -21.20
C ASP A 69 59.43 -3.45 -19.97
N PRO A 70 58.89 -4.67 -20.01
CA PRO A 70 58.19 -5.26 -18.89
C PRO A 70 59.18 -5.61 -17.76
N THR A 71 59.42 -4.66 -16.85
CA THR A 71 60.17 -4.93 -15.63
C THR A 71 59.35 -5.84 -14.73
N VAL A 72 59.83 -7.08 -14.63
CA VAL A 72 59.42 -8.13 -13.71
C VAL A 72 59.49 -7.64 -12.26
N ALA A 73 58.36 -7.32 -11.62
CA ALA A 73 58.28 -7.17 -10.17
C ALA A 73 56.84 -7.33 -9.65
N LYS A 74 56.58 -8.52 -9.08
CA LYS A 74 55.49 -8.94 -8.15
C LYS A 74 54.02 -8.72 -8.59
N PRO A 75 53.11 -9.70 -8.33
CA PRO A 75 51.69 -9.57 -8.63
C PRO A 75 50.93 -8.81 -7.53
N ASP A 76 51.42 -7.62 -7.17
CA ASP A 76 50.61 -6.65 -6.43
C ASP A 76 50.00 -5.69 -7.45
N HIS A 77 48.73 -5.34 -7.27
CA HIS A 77 48.01 -4.45 -8.18
C HIS A 77 48.74 -3.11 -8.30
N ILE A 78 49.38 -2.88 -9.45
CA ILE A 78 50.08 -1.62 -9.72
C ILE A 78 49.01 -0.55 -9.93
N ASN A 79 48.72 0.21 -8.88
CA ASN A 79 47.88 1.39 -8.97
C ASN A 79 48.68 2.50 -9.65
N LEU A 80 48.60 2.57 -10.98
CA LEU A 80 49.18 3.68 -11.78
C LEU A 80 48.67 5.08 -11.37
N PHE A 81 47.67 5.14 -10.49
CA PHE A 81 46.99 6.35 -10.04
C PHE A 81 47.19 6.65 -8.55
N GLU A 82 47.99 5.88 -7.79
CA GLU A 82 48.25 6.17 -6.37
C GLU A 82 48.76 7.61 -6.17
N ASP A 83 49.74 8.02 -6.97
CA ASP A 83 50.30 9.38 -6.95
C ASP A 83 49.25 10.45 -7.31
N LEU A 84 48.29 10.12 -8.18
CA LEU A 84 47.24 11.04 -8.63
C LEU A 84 46.11 11.16 -7.60
N GLU A 85 45.66 10.04 -7.04
CA GLU A 85 44.64 10.00 -5.98
C GLU A 85 45.10 10.73 -4.72
N HIS A 86 46.40 10.68 -4.41
CA HIS A 86 46.96 11.38 -3.26
C HIS A 86 47.25 12.86 -3.57
N SER A 87 47.44 13.23 -4.85
CA SER A 87 47.68 14.62 -5.26
C SER A 87 46.41 15.47 -5.35
N VAL A 88 45.24 14.89 -5.63
CA VAL A 88 43.94 15.59 -5.73
C VAL A 88 43.16 15.40 -4.43
N SER A 89 43.71 15.86 -3.32
CA SER A 89 43.05 15.81 -2.00
C SER A 89 42.10 16.98 -1.74
N THR A 90 41.97 17.91 -2.70
CA THR A 90 41.07 19.06 -2.61
C THR A 90 39.75 18.79 -3.32
N THR A 91 39.01 17.75 -2.89
CA THR A 91 37.61 17.65 -3.28
C THR A 91 36.83 18.80 -2.64
N ASN A 92 35.93 19.42 -3.42
CA ASN A 92 35.02 20.40 -2.86
C ASN A 92 34.14 19.67 -1.84
N LYS A 93 34.24 20.06 -0.57
CA LYS A 93 33.46 19.45 0.53
C LYS A 93 31.96 19.44 0.22
N ASP A 94 31.49 20.46 -0.49
CA ASP A 94 30.09 20.57 -0.90
C ASP A 94 29.68 19.47 -1.89
N HIS A 95 30.58 19.07 -2.80
CA HIS A 95 30.32 18.02 -3.78
C HIS A 95 30.22 16.64 -3.12
N ASP A 96 31.07 16.36 -2.13
CA ASP A 96 31.04 15.09 -1.40
C ASP A 96 29.82 14.98 -0.49
N LEU A 97 29.34 16.11 0.05
CA LEU A 97 28.07 16.18 0.78
C LEU A 97 26.88 15.95 -0.16
N GLU A 98 26.85 16.63 -1.31
CA GLU A 98 25.78 16.47 -2.30
C GLU A 98 25.71 15.02 -2.84
N ALA A 99 26.85 14.37 -3.04
CA ALA A 99 26.90 12.97 -3.45
C ALA A 99 26.35 12.02 -2.37
N LYS A 100 26.63 12.29 -1.09
CA LYS A 100 26.06 11.54 0.04
C LYS A 100 24.56 11.76 0.16
N GLU A 101 24.09 12.99 0.05
CA GLU A 101 22.66 13.32 0.07
C GLU A 101 21.91 12.63 -1.07
N LYS A 102 22.43 12.69 -2.31
CA LYS A 102 21.84 11.98 -3.46
C LYS A 102 21.76 10.46 -3.23
N LYS A 103 22.80 9.88 -2.61
CA LYS A 103 22.80 8.45 -2.26
C LYS A 103 21.76 8.13 -1.20
N GLU A 104 21.68 8.93 -0.14
CA GLU A 104 20.66 8.75 0.89
C GLU A 104 19.25 8.95 0.34
N GLU A 105 19.01 9.93 -0.53
CA GLU A 105 17.72 10.17 -1.18
C GLU A 105 17.32 8.99 -2.05
N TYR A 106 18.27 8.44 -2.82
CA TYR A 106 18.04 7.23 -3.61
C TYR A 106 17.72 6.03 -2.72
N GLU A 107 18.47 5.83 -1.65
CA GLU A 107 18.25 4.76 -0.67
C GLU A 107 16.92 4.94 0.08
N LYS A 108 16.55 6.18 0.45
CA LYS A 108 15.24 6.54 1.02
C LYS A 108 14.11 6.25 0.03
N LYS A 109 14.31 6.61 -1.24
CA LYS A 109 13.32 6.42 -2.32
C LYS A 109 13.07 4.95 -2.64
N ILE A 110 14.10 4.11 -2.54
CA ILE A 110 14.00 2.65 -2.74
C ILE A 110 13.60 1.92 -1.45
N GLY A 111 13.70 2.59 -0.30
CA GLY A 111 13.40 2.01 1.01
C GLY A 111 14.55 1.23 1.63
N TYR A 112 15.78 1.34 1.11
CA TYR A 112 16.99 0.82 1.75
C TYR A 112 17.32 1.59 3.04
N LEU A 113 17.15 2.91 3.01
CA LEU A 113 17.42 3.79 4.15
C LEU A 113 16.09 4.31 4.70
N THR A 114 15.57 3.64 5.73
CA THR A 114 14.35 4.04 6.44
C THR A 114 14.72 4.52 7.84
N TYR A 115 14.55 5.81 8.14
CA TYR A 115 14.81 6.30 9.49
C TYR A 115 13.59 6.03 10.36
N LEU A 116 13.84 5.34 11.48
CA LEU A 116 12.84 5.08 12.50
C LEU A 116 12.28 6.42 13.01
N GLY A 117 10.96 6.61 12.87
CA GLY A 117 10.28 7.83 13.31
C GLY A 117 9.87 8.81 12.20
N GLN A 118 10.28 8.61 10.94
CA GLN A 118 9.86 9.47 9.81
C GLN A 118 8.35 9.47 9.56
N ASP A 119 7.69 8.35 9.83
CA ASP A 119 6.23 8.19 9.70
C ASP A 119 5.47 8.56 10.98
N THR A 120 6.14 9.05 12.02
CA THR A 120 5.42 9.53 13.20
C THR A 120 4.62 10.78 12.84
N ASN A 121 3.43 10.88 13.42
CA ASN A 121 2.54 12.03 13.17
C ASN A 121 3.18 13.35 13.60
N GLU A 122 4.10 13.32 14.58
CA GLU A 122 4.92 14.46 14.99
C GLU A 122 5.91 14.90 13.90
N ALA A 123 6.67 13.98 13.30
CA ALA A 123 7.58 14.26 12.20
C ALA A 123 6.84 14.76 10.94
N GLN A 124 5.66 14.19 10.66
CA GLN A 124 4.80 14.61 9.56
C GLN A 124 3.96 15.87 9.88
N LYS A 125 4.10 16.45 11.09
CA LYS A 125 3.29 17.57 11.61
C LYS A 125 1.78 17.37 11.44
N LYS A 126 1.34 16.11 11.39
CA LYS A 126 -0.07 15.72 11.32
C LYS A 126 -0.56 15.58 12.75
N LYS A 127 -1.71 16.19 13.06
CA LYS A 127 -2.37 15.95 14.34
C LYS A 127 -3.21 14.67 14.24
N ASN A 128 -3.22 13.91 15.32
CA ASN A 128 -4.05 12.73 15.41
C ASN A 128 -5.54 13.09 15.46
N TRP A 129 -6.40 12.18 15.03
CA TRP A 129 -7.86 12.37 15.03
C TRP A 129 -8.44 12.62 16.45
N TYR A 130 -7.73 12.20 17.50
CA TYR A 130 -8.09 12.44 18.90
C TYR A 130 -7.54 13.77 19.45
N GLU A 131 -6.52 14.37 18.81
CA GLU A 131 -5.99 15.69 19.20
C GLU A 131 -6.83 16.83 18.63
N VAL A 132 -7.53 16.60 17.52
CA VAL A 132 -8.35 17.60 16.85
C VAL A 132 -9.81 17.13 16.82
N PRO A 133 -10.73 17.81 17.53
CA PRO A 133 -12.14 17.49 17.45
C PRO A 133 -12.65 17.68 16.00
N PRO A 134 -13.59 16.84 15.53
CA PRO A 134 -14.17 16.93 14.19
C PRO A 134 -14.67 18.34 13.86
N GLU A 135 -14.55 18.76 12.61
CA GLU A 135 -14.90 20.12 12.17
C GLU A 135 -16.36 20.49 12.51
N SER A 136 -17.26 19.51 12.43
CA SER A 136 -18.67 19.65 12.84
C SER A 136 -18.83 20.06 14.30
N SER A 137 -17.92 19.61 15.18
CA SER A 137 -17.93 19.95 16.60
C SER A 137 -17.38 21.35 16.89
N ARG A 138 -16.61 21.97 15.98
CA ARG A 138 -16.01 23.29 16.22
C ARG A 138 -16.98 24.44 16.02
N TYR A 139 -17.92 24.31 15.08
CA TYR A 139 -18.87 25.37 14.74
C TYR A 139 -20.28 25.14 15.28
N ALA A 140 -20.69 23.89 15.52
CA ALA A 140 -22.05 23.59 15.99
C ALA A 140 -22.25 23.82 17.51
N ARG A 141 -21.16 23.97 18.27
CA ARG A 141 -21.22 23.95 19.74
C ARG A 141 -21.75 25.22 20.41
N SER A 142 -21.80 26.40 19.78
CA SER A 142 -22.19 27.60 20.54
C SER A 142 -23.70 27.73 20.74
N THR A 143 -24.51 27.35 19.74
CA THR A 143 -25.97 27.45 19.77
C THR A 143 -26.62 26.13 20.20
N GLU A 144 -26.17 24.99 19.68
CA GLU A 144 -26.75 23.68 20.02
C GLU A 144 -26.45 23.25 21.46
N ILE A 145 -25.32 23.68 22.05
CA ILE A 145 -25.06 23.42 23.48
C ILE A 145 -26.03 24.20 24.37
N LYS A 146 -26.36 25.45 24.01
CA LYS A 146 -27.34 26.25 24.76
C LYS A 146 -28.74 25.66 24.62
N ASP A 147 -29.12 25.27 23.40
CA ASP A 147 -30.43 24.66 23.14
C ASP A 147 -30.58 23.30 23.83
N THR A 148 -29.52 22.46 23.84
CA THR A 148 -29.54 21.18 24.55
C THR A 148 -29.55 21.36 26.06
N TYR A 149 -28.81 22.33 26.61
CA TYR A 149 -28.86 22.67 28.04
C TYR A 149 -30.27 23.11 28.45
N GLU A 150 -30.91 24.01 27.70
CA GLU A 150 -32.28 24.44 27.98
C GLU A 150 -33.33 23.31 27.85
N LYS A 151 -33.09 22.33 26.96
CA LYS A 151 -33.99 21.17 26.77
C LYS A 151 -33.81 20.08 27.83
N LEU A 152 -32.60 19.94 28.40
CA LEU A 152 -32.27 18.93 29.41
C LEU A 152 -32.56 19.38 30.84
N VAL A 153 -32.69 20.69 31.06
CA VAL A 153 -33.15 21.26 32.33
C VAL A 153 -34.67 21.09 32.40
N LEU A 154 -35.13 20.25 33.33
CA LEU A 154 -36.55 20.16 33.67
C LEU A 154 -36.99 21.54 34.20
N LYS A 155 -37.93 22.19 33.52
CA LYS A 155 -38.52 23.46 33.95
C LYS A 155 -39.83 23.16 34.67
N ASP A 156 -40.09 23.88 35.75
CA ASP A 156 -41.40 23.87 36.41
C ASP A 156 -42.43 24.63 35.55
N PRO A 157 -43.75 24.47 35.79
CA PRO A 157 -44.80 25.17 35.01
C PRO A 157 -44.63 26.70 34.98
N ASP A 158 -43.94 27.29 35.96
CA ASP A 158 -43.60 28.72 36.01
C ASP A 158 -42.32 29.09 35.24
N GLY A 159 -41.73 28.16 34.48
CA GLY A 159 -40.58 28.39 33.59
C GLY A 159 -39.21 28.49 34.27
N LYS A 160 -39.14 28.36 35.60
CA LYS A 160 -37.89 28.35 36.35
C LYS A 160 -37.21 26.96 36.25
N PRO A 161 -35.87 26.91 36.21
CA PRO A 161 -35.14 25.64 36.21
C PRO A 161 -35.39 24.91 37.53
N LYS A 162 -35.88 23.67 37.46
CA LYS A 162 -36.16 22.83 38.63
C LYS A 162 -34.84 22.38 39.23
N GLU A 163 -34.53 22.83 40.44
CA GLU A 163 -33.38 22.33 41.19
C GLU A 163 -33.60 20.84 41.47
N LYS A 164 -32.73 19.98 40.92
CA LYS A 164 -32.72 18.56 41.28
C LYS A 164 -32.17 18.48 42.70
N GLU A 165 -33.04 18.20 43.67
CA GLU A 165 -32.60 17.81 45.00
C GLU A 165 -31.56 16.69 44.88
N LEU A 166 -30.37 16.94 45.41
CA LEU A 166 -29.31 15.95 45.40
C LEU A 166 -29.76 14.77 46.26
N ASP A 167 -29.75 13.57 45.67
CA ASP A 167 -30.14 12.34 46.34
C ASP A 167 -29.07 11.94 47.36
N ILE A 168 -29.09 12.61 48.51
CA ILE A 168 -28.14 12.45 49.61
C ILE A 168 -28.85 11.75 50.76
N LYS A 169 -28.35 10.59 51.15
CA LYS A 169 -28.80 9.88 52.36
C LYS A 169 -27.57 9.46 53.16
N ASN A 170 -27.54 9.79 54.44
CA ASN A 170 -26.42 9.48 55.35
C ASN A 170 -25.04 9.96 54.83
N GLY A 171 -25.00 11.13 54.17
CA GLY A 171 -23.76 11.69 53.61
C GLY A 171 -23.32 11.10 52.27
N GLU A 172 -24.02 10.10 51.73
CA GLU A 172 -23.72 9.53 50.42
C GLU A 172 -24.53 10.18 49.29
N VAL A 173 -23.83 10.63 48.25
CA VAL A 173 -24.43 11.20 47.03
C VAL A 173 -24.90 10.09 46.08
N CYS A 174 -26.04 10.30 45.41
CA CYS A 174 -26.67 9.37 44.48
C CYS A 174 -27.02 8.01 45.11
N TRP A 175 -27.46 8.03 46.36
CA TRP A 175 -27.77 6.83 47.16
C TRP A 175 -28.67 5.83 46.40
N LYS A 176 -29.77 6.28 45.80
CA LYS A 176 -30.73 5.42 45.07
C LYS A 176 -30.11 4.78 43.83
N ALA A 177 -29.22 5.47 43.12
CA ALA A 177 -28.56 4.92 41.94
C ALA A 177 -27.58 3.81 42.33
N LYS A 178 -26.82 4.02 43.41
CA LYS A 178 -25.92 3.01 43.97
C LYS A 178 -26.68 1.76 44.43
N GLN A 179 -27.82 1.94 45.11
CA GLN A 179 -28.67 0.83 45.53
C GLN A 179 -29.26 0.01 44.36
N LYS A 180 -29.45 0.62 43.19
CA LYS A 180 -29.91 -0.08 41.97
C LYS A 180 -28.79 -0.84 41.25
N LEU A 181 -27.55 -0.35 41.35
CA LEU A 181 -26.37 -0.95 40.73
C LEU A 181 -25.69 -1.98 41.63
N ASP A 182 -26.08 -2.07 42.89
CA ASP A 182 -25.56 -3.05 43.83
C ASP A 182 -26.05 -4.48 43.47
N PRO A 183 -25.13 -5.40 43.11
CA PRO A 183 -25.48 -6.78 42.78
C PRO A 183 -26.14 -7.52 43.94
N MET A 184 -25.88 -7.14 45.20
CA MET A 184 -26.52 -7.74 46.37
C MET A 184 -28.01 -7.40 46.41
N ASN A 185 -28.37 -6.18 46.01
CA ASN A 185 -29.76 -5.73 45.96
C ASN A 185 -30.52 -6.38 44.79
N ALA A 186 -29.82 -6.64 43.66
CA ALA A 186 -30.35 -7.46 42.58
C ALA A 186 -30.55 -8.92 43.02
N PHE A 187 -29.66 -9.48 43.86
CA PHE A 187 -29.82 -10.83 44.40
C PHE A 187 -30.98 -10.96 45.39
N LYS A 188 -31.31 -9.90 46.15
CA LYS A 188 -32.46 -9.90 47.08
C LYS A 188 -33.78 -10.20 46.38
N SER A 189 -34.00 -9.78 45.14
CA SER A 189 -35.22 -10.15 44.40
C SER A 189 -35.29 -11.65 44.14
N PHE A 190 -34.15 -12.30 43.86
CA PHE A 190 -34.09 -13.75 43.66
C PHE A 190 -34.19 -14.52 44.97
N CYS A 191 -33.54 -14.05 46.04
CA CYS A 191 -33.62 -14.69 47.35
C CYS A 191 -35.00 -14.53 48.02
N SER A 192 -35.74 -13.46 47.70
CA SER A 192 -37.11 -13.25 48.22
C SER A 192 -38.12 -14.28 47.74
N GLN A 193 -37.83 -15.02 46.65
CA GLN A 193 -38.68 -16.14 46.21
C GLN A 193 -38.69 -17.32 47.18
N ASN A 194 -37.68 -17.45 48.06
CA ASN A 194 -37.63 -18.49 49.09
C ASN A 194 -38.18 -18.06 50.45
N LYS A 195 -38.70 -16.82 50.57
CA LYS A 195 -39.39 -16.31 51.77
C LYS A 195 -40.73 -15.65 51.37
N ALA A 196 -41.62 -16.46 50.80
CA ALA A 196 -43.03 -16.13 50.72
C ALA A 196 -43.89 -17.41 50.71
N ASN A 197 -43.80 -18.19 51.79
CA ASN A 197 -45.03 -18.72 52.38
C ASN A 197 -45.63 -17.56 53.19
N ASN A 198 -46.38 -16.71 52.51
CA ASN A 198 -47.62 -16.10 53.00
C ASN A 198 -48.11 -15.08 51.97
N GLU A 199 -49.29 -15.40 51.45
CA GLU A 199 -50.32 -14.50 50.95
C GLU A 199 -50.01 -13.60 49.74
N SER A 200 -50.44 -14.14 48.60
CA SER A 200 -51.42 -13.52 47.71
C SER A 200 -50.94 -12.55 46.62
N SER A 201 -51.47 -12.86 45.42
CA SER A 201 -51.73 -11.99 44.27
C SER A 201 -50.71 -11.94 43.13
N ALA A 202 -51.30 -11.89 41.93
CA ALA A 202 -50.76 -11.64 40.60
C ALA A 202 -50.17 -12.83 39.81
N LYS A 203 -51.08 -13.43 39.04
CA LYS A 203 -50.89 -14.27 37.87
C LYS A 203 -50.25 -13.51 36.69
N GLU A 204 -49.72 -14.33 35.77
CA GLU A 204 -49.68 -14.15 34.30
C GLU A 204 -48.75 -13.10 33.68
N ALA A 205 -47.68 -13.58 33.01
CA ALA A 205 -47.42 -13.40 31.56
C ALA A 205 -45.92 -13.47 31.23
N SER A 206 -45.47 -14.54 30.55
CA SER A 206 -44.31 -14.53 29.62
C SER A 206 -43.88 -15.95 29.24
N SER A 207 -44.57 -16.59 28.30
CA SER A 207 -44.12 -17.87 27.70
C SER A 207 -43.95 -17.83 26.16
N LYS A 208 -43.96 -16.66 25.53
CA LYS A 208 -43.90 -16.55 24.05
C LYS A 208 -42.55 -16.08 23.46
N ASN A 209 -41.55 -15.70 24.28
CA ASN A 209 -40.29 -15.11 23.78
C ASN A 209 -39.09 -16.05 23.65
N SER A 210 -39.20 -17.32 24.07
CA SER A 210 -38.07 -18.28 24.04
C SER A 210 -37.69 -18.75 22.62
N ASN A 211 -38.68 -18.99 21.75
CA ASN A 211 -38.44 -19.55 20.41
C ASN A 211 -37.77 -18.57 19.41
N GLN A 212 -37.86 -17.26 19.64
CA GLN A 212 -37.18 -16.26 18.81
C GLN A 212 -35.67 -16.14 19.13
N ILE A 213 -35.25 -16.46 20.34
CA ILE A 213 -33.84 -16.38 20.76
C ILE A 213 -33.08 -17.58 20.20
N LEU A 214 -33.61 -18.80 20.35
CA LEU A 214 -32.99 -20.02 19.80
C LEU A 214 -32.84 -20.00 18.27
N SER A 215 -33.83 -19.47 17.54
CA SER A 215 -33.76 -19.35 16.08
C SER A 215 -32.73 -18.31 15.60
N LYS A 216 -32.50 -17.23 16.36
CA LYS A 216 -31.43 -16.25 16.08
C LYS A 216 -30.02 -16.82 16.32
N LEU A 217 -29.83 -17.61 17.38
CA LEU A 217 -28.54 -18.28 17.64
C LEU A 217 -28.19 -19.31 16.55
N LYS A 218 -29.17 -20.10 16.10
CA LYS A 218 -28.95 -21.12 15.05
C LYS A 218 -28.57 -20.49 13.69
N ARG A 219 -29.20 -19.36 13.31
CA ARG A 219 -28.84 -18.59 12.11
C ARG A 219 -27.45 -17.95 12.19
N LYS A 220 -27.03 -17.52 13.38
CA LYS A 220 -25.70 -16.93 13.59
C LYS A 220 -24.59 -17.97 13.42
N ASN A 221 -24.78 -19.20 13.92
CA ASN A 221 -23.81 -20.29 13.77
C ASN A 221 -23.65 -20.76 12.32
N ASN A 222 -24.73 -20.88 11.55
CA ASN A 222 -24.63 -21.26 10.13
C ASN A 222 -23.83 -20.23 9.31
N ASN A 223 -24.03 -18.93 9.58
CA ASN A 223 -23.31 -17.85 8.89
C ASN A 223 -21.81 -17.84 9.25
N ILE A 224 -21.43 -18.32 10.45
CA ILE A 224 -20.02 -18.47 10.84
C ILE A 224 -19.38 -19.63 10.06
N ASN A 225 -20.05 -20.79 9.97
CA ASN A 225 -19.54 -21.93 9.22
C ASN A 225 -19.35 -21.63 7.73
N GLU A 226 -20.32 -20.94 7.08
CA GLU A 226 -20.20 -20.52 5.67
C GLU A 226 -19.00 -19.58 5.44
N LYS A 227 -18.72 -18.69 6.40
CA LYS A 227 -17.54 -17.80 6.35
C LYS A 227 -16.24 -18.57 6.52
N GLU A 228 -16.21 -19.57 7.40
CA GLU A 228 -15.04 -20.42 7.61
C GLU A 228 -14.73 -21.28 6.37
N GLU A 229 -15.74 -21.86 5.73
CA GLU A 229 -15.59 -22.60 4.47
C GLU A 229 -15.10 -21.70 3.33
N LYS A 230 -15.67 -20.50 3.21
CA LYS A 230 -15.21 -19.50 2.24
C LYS A 230 -13.76 -19.09 2.49
N LEU A 231 -13.38 -18.91 3.76
CA LEU A 231 -12.01 -18.56 4.14
C LEU A 231 -11.04 -19.71 3.87
N LYS A 232 -11.45 -20.95 4.11
CA LYS A 232 -10.67 -22.16 3.78
C LYS A 232 -10.41 -22.25 2.28
N LYS A 233 -11.43 -22.02 1.44
CA LYS A 233 -11.28 -21.98 -0.02
C LYS A 233 -10.32 -20.88 -0.49
N LEU A 234 -10.34 -19.71 0.16
CA LEU A 234 -9.40 -18.62 -0.14
C LEU A 234 -7.95 -18.97 0.28
N ARG A 235 -7.77 -19.66 1.40
CA ARG A 235 -6.45 -20.15 1.85
C ARG A 235 -5.89 -21.20 0.90
N GLU A 236 -6.71 -22.16 0.46
CA GLU A 236 -6.33 -23.17 -0.53
C GLU A 236 -5.96 -22.53 -1.87
N ALA A 237 -6.74 -21.54 -2.33
CA ALA A 237 -6.44 -20.81 -3.55
C ALA A 237 -5.13 -19.99 -3.45
N ARG A 238 -4.85 -19.39 -2.28
CA ARG A 238 -3.58 -18.71 -2.01
C ARG A 238 -2.42 -19.71 -2.05
N LEU A 239 -2.53 -20.82 -1.32
CA LEU A 239 -1.48 -21.84 -1.24
C LEU A 239 -1.16 -22.42 -2.63
N LYS A 240 -2.18 -22.64 -3.46
CA LYS A 240 -2.01 -23.09 -4.85
C LYS A 240 -1.25 -22.06 -5.70
N ARG A 241 -1.51 -20.77 -5.51
CA ARG A 241 -0.79 -19.69 -6.21
C ARG A 241 0.67 -19.62 -5.75
N GLU A 242 0.90 -19.65 -4.45
CA GLU A 242 2.25 -19.67 -3.87
C GLU A 242 3.04 -20.90 -4.35
N GLN A 243 2.42 -22.07 -4.44
CA GLN A 243 3.04 -23.27 -5.01
C GLN A 243 3.38 -23.10 -6.50
N GLN A 244 2.48 -22.51 -7.30
CA GLN A 244 2.74 -22.25 -8.72
C GLN A 244 3.87 -21.23 -8.93
N GLU A 245 3.91 -20.17 -8.11
CA GLU A 245 4.97 -19.18 -8.14
C GLU A 245 6.30 -19.79 -7.69
N LYS A 246 6.29 -20.58 -6.61
CA LYS A 246 7.46 -21.34 -6.14
C LYS A 246 7.97 -22.33 -7.18
N TYR A 247 7.08 -23.03 -7.88
CA TYR A 247 7.46 -23.92 -8.97
C TYR A 247 8.07 -23.14 -10.14
N ARG A 248 7.50 -21.99 -10.50
CA ARG A 248 8.07 -21.10 -11.53
C ARG A 248 9.45 -20.59 -11.16
N THR A 249 9.64 -20.14 -9.92
CA THR A 249 10.94 -19.65 -9.45
C THR A 249 11.95 -20.78 -9.36
N GLU A 250 11.56 -21.96 -8.89
CA GLU A 250 12.42 -23.14 -8.84
C GLU A 250 12.85 -23.58 -10.25
N MET A 251 11.93 -23.62 -11.22
CA MET A 251 12.24 -23.90 -12.62
C MET A 251 13.21 -22.86 -13.20
N PHE A 252 13.01 -21.58 -12.91
CA PHE A 252 13.91 -20.52 -13.33
C PHE A 252 15.31 -20.65 -12.70
N LEU A 253 15.39 -20.94 -11.40
CA LEU A 253 16.65 -21.15 -10.69
C LEU A 253 17.39 -22.40 -11.18
N LYS A 254 16.68 -23.50 -11.47
CA LYS A 254 17.25 -24.71 -12.08
C LYS A 254 17.85 -24.42 -13.45
N LYS A 255 17.15 -23.64 -14.29
CA LYS A 255 17.65 -23.16 -15.59
C LYS A 255 18.88 -22.28 -15.44
N LEU A 256 18.93 -21.43 -14.41
CA LEU A 256 20.09 -20.56 -14.14
C LEU A 256 21.30 -21.35 -13.59
N GLY A 257 21.04 -22.41 -12.83
CA GLY A 257 22.05 -23.28 -12.21
C GLY A 257 22.63 -24.36 -13.13
N GLY A 258 22.32 -24.35 -14.43
CA GLY A 258 22.90 -25.26 -15.42
C GLY A 258 22.40 -26.71 -15.33
N ALA A 259 21.35 -26.99 -14.54
CA ALA A 259 20.71 -28.29 -14.56
C ALA A 259 19.80 -28.38 -15.80
N GLU A 260 20.08 -29.33 -16.69
CA GLU A 260 19.24 -29.61 -17.85
C GLU A 260 17.80 -29.88 -17.38
N SER A 261 16.87 -29.08 -17.87
CA SER A 261 15.43 -29.34 -17.73
C SER A 261 15.12 -30.74 -18.26
N PRO A 262 14.27 -31.54 -17.59
CA PRO A 262 13.73 -32.75 -18.20
C PRO A 262 13.17 -32.35 -19.55
N ILE A 263 13.65 -33.00 -20.61
CA ILE A 263 13.30 -32.79 -22.01
C ILE A 263 11.83 -32.40 -22.09
N ASP A 264 11.57 -31.10 -22.32
CA ASP A 264 10.23 -30.64 -22.66
C ASP A 264 9.84 -31.45 -23.90
N GLU A 265 8.85 -32.33 -23.76
CA GLU A 265 8.09 -32.80 -24.91
C GLU A 265 7.66 -31.56 -25.65
N GLN A 266 8.36 -31.27 -26.76
CA GLN A 266 8.02 -30.19 -27.66
C GLN A 266 6.51 -30.27 -27.90
N PRO A 267 5.73 -29.21 -27.65
CA PRO A 267 4.31 -29.23 -27.93
C PRO A 267 4.19 -29.65 -29.39
N LYS A 268 3.50 -30.78 -29.64
CA LYS A 268 3.27 -31.30 -30.99
C LYS A 268 2.72 -30.16 -31.82
N LEU A 269 3.59 -29.53 -32.62
CA LEU A 269 3.18 -28.50 -33.56
C LEU A 269 2.12 -29.15 -34.44
N PRO A 270 0.97 -28.50 -34.65
CA PRO A 270 -0.05 -29.06 -35.52
C PRO A 270 0.61 -29.33 -36.88
N LYS A 271 0.44 -30.55 -37.39
CA LYS A 271 1.05 -31.07 -38.63
C LYS A 271 0.75 -30.21 -39.87
N VAL A 272 -0.17 -29.25 -39.75
CA VAL A 272 -0.68 -28.40 -40.81
C VAL A 272 -0.57 -26.94 -40.36
N THR A 273 0.22 -26.16 -41.10
CA THR A 273 0.27 -24.71 -40.96
C THR A 273 -0.98 -24.09 -41.59
N PRO A 274 -1.78 -23.28 -40.87
CA PRO A 274 -2.96 -22.66 -41.45
C PRO A 274 -2.55 -21.62 -42.49
N LYS A 275 -3.25 -21.60 -43.63
CA LYS A 275 -2.95 -20.70 -44.76
C LYS A 275 -3.34 -19.24 -44.49
N TYR A 276 -4.19 -19.01 -43.50
CA TYR A 276 -4.68 -17.68 -43.11
C TYR A 276 -4.41 -17.41 -41.63
N ASN A 277 -4.21 -16.13 -41.29
CA ASN A 277 -3.98 -15.70 -39.91
C ASN A 277 -5.27 -15.87 -39.07
N SER A 278 -5.17 -16.61 -37.96
CA SER A 278 -6.29 -16.92 -37.07
C SER A 278 -6.94 -15.70 -36.43
N GLN A 279 -6.22 -14.59 -36.32
CA GLN A 279 -6.74 -13.35 -35.74
C GLN A 279 -7.72 -12.62 -36.68
N PHE A 280 -7.57 -12.79 -38.00
CA PHE A 280 -8.34 -12.05 -39.00
C PHE A 280 -9.37 -12.93 -39.72
N ASN A 281 -9.08 -14.23 -39.88
CA ASN A 281 -9.96 -15.17 -40.58
C ASN A 281 -10.06 -16.49 -39.79
N PRO A 282 -10.70 -16.48 -38.61
CA PRO A 282 -10.71 -17.63 -37.70
C PRO A 282 -11.40 -18.88 -38.28
N GLU A 283 -12.47 -18.70 -39.07
CA GLU A 283 -13.18 -19.80 -39.73
C GLU A 283 -12.29 -20.51 -40.78
N LEU A 284 -11.56 -19.73 -41.60
CA LEU A 284 -10.67 -20.27 -42.62
C LEU A 284 -9.37 -20.86 -42.03
N ALA A 285 -8.89 -20.29 -40.93
CA ALA A 285 -7.71 -20.80 -40.22
C ALA A 285 -7.97 -22.16 -39.53
N ARG A 286 -9.24 -22.53 -39.32
CA ARG A 286 -9.64 -23.80 -38.68
C ARG A 286 -9.98 -24.93 -39.68
N GLN A 287 -9.75 -24.72 -40.98
CA GLN A 287 -10.24 -25.59 -42.06
C GLN A 287 -9.82 -27.07 -42.03
N ASN A 288 -8.88 -27.49 -41.18
CA ASN A 288 -8.35 -28.85 -41.16
C ASN A 288 -8.47 -29.57 -39.81
N TYR A 289 -9.40 -29.13 -38.94
CA TYR A 289 -9.79 -29.89 -37.74
C TYR A 289 -11.05 -30.72 -38.04
N ARG A 290 -10.88 -31.88 -38.68
CA ARG A 290 -11.90 -32.93 -38.73
C ARG A 290 -11.27 -34.27 -38.42
#